data_AF-A0A4S2F739-F1
#
_entry.id   AF-A0A4S2F739-F1
#
_cell.length_a   1.000
_cell.length_b   1.000
_cell.length_c   1.000
_cell.angle_alpha   90.00
_cell.angle_beta   90.00
_cell.angle_gamma   90.00
#
_symmetry.space_group_name_H-M   'P 1'
#
loop_
_entity.id
_entity.type
_entity.pdbx_description
1 polymer ?
#
loop_
_entity_poly.entity_id
_entity_poly.type
_entity_poly.pdbx_seq_one_letter_code
_entity_poly.pdbx_strand_id
1 'polypeptide(L)'
;MSKTKIAYLPVLNFNDPADLCSRLLAAEFDMMEEGLTIFHQEDYSLCPQADRENEVGLLPWPNDEDLVNVLGRRELEDIRAVDIEGEALELFFKKGGDYKLIESYWNELFERANRTGFKVVVRDFEKENSMKEALKAERQRWLGNVE
;
A
#
# COMPACT_ATOMS: atom_id res chain seq x y z
N MET A 1 -12.47 -6.21 27.27
CA MET A 1 -12.23 -7.05 26.08
C MET A 1 -11.14 -6.38 25.27
N SER A 2 -10.04 -7.08 24.96
CA SER A 2 -9.02 -6.55 24.05
C SER A 2 -9.65 -6.40 22.67
N LYS A 3 -9.57 -5.21 22.05
CA LYS A 3 -10.02 -5.05 20.66
C LYS A 3 -9.10 -5.89 19.76
N THR A 4 -9.68 -6.66 18.84
CA THR A 4 -8.91 -7.37 17.81
C THR A 4 -8.11 -6.34 17.02
N LYS A 5 -6.80 -6.56 16.91
CA LYS A 5 -5.90 -5.74 16.10
C LYS A 5 -5.99 -6.21 14.65
N ILE A 6 -6.19 -5.30 13.70
CA ILE A 6 -6.36 -5.59 12.28
C ILE A 6 -5.15 -5.08 11.50
N ALA A 7 -4.69 -5.85 10.54
CA ALA A 7 -3.68 -5.41 9.59
C ALA A 7 -4.25 -5.51 8.18
N TYR A 8 -4.30 -4.41 7.45
CA TYR A 8 -4.82 -4.35 6.08
C TYR A 8 -3.70 -4.58 5.08
N LEU A 9 -3.89 -5.54 4.18
CA LEU A 9 -2.94 -5.87 3.13
C LEU A 9 -3.64 -5.69 1.76
N PRO A 10 -3.04 -5.00 0.78
CA PRO A 10 -3.75 -4.68 -0.46
C PRO A 10 -3.94 -5.92 -1.35
N VAL A 11 -5.04 -5.93 -2.11
CA VAL A 11 -5.18 -6.81 -3.28
C VAL A 11 -4.28 -6.30 -4.39
N LEU A 12 -3.35 -7.14 -4.84
CA LEU A 12 -2.39 -6.82 -5.89
C LEU A 12 -2.50 -7.80 -7.07
N ASN A 13 -2.12 -7.34 -8.25
CA ASN A 13 -2.10 -8.15 -9.48
C ASN A 13 -0.67 -8.32 -9.99
N PHE A 14 -0.02 -9.43 -9.60
CA PHE A 14 1.37 -9.70 -9.97
C PHE A 14 1.58 -10.11 -11.44
N ASN A 15 0.50 -10.23 -12.23
CA ASN A 15 0.58 -10.59 -13.65
C ASN A 15 0.60 -9.36 -14.58
N ASP A 16 0.28 -8.18 -14.06
CA ASP A 16 0.25 -6.93 -14.82
C ASP A 16 1.04 -5.86 -14.05
N PRO A 17 2.25 -5.50 -14.49
CA PRO A 17 3.08 -4.51 -13.81
C PRO A 17 2.45 -3.12 -13.69
N ALA A 18 1.63 -2.71 -14.67
CA ALA A 18 0.99 -1.39 -14.64
C ALA A 18 -0.14 -1.38 -13.59
N ASP A 19 -0.97 -2.42 -13.58
CA ASP A 19 -2.03 -2.59 -12.56
C ASP A 19 -1.42 -2.79 -11.16
N LEU A 20 -0.32 -3.54 -11.04
CA LEU A 20 0.42 -3.69 -9.78
C LEU A 20 0.89 -2.34 -9.23
N CYS A 21 1.54 -1.54 -10.06
CA CYS A 21 2.02 -0.21 -9.69
C CYS A 21 0.85 0.68 -9.23
N SER A 22 -0.24 0.72 -10.00
CA SER A 22 -1.44 1.51 -9.67
C SER A 22 -2.04 1.08 -8.33
N ARG A 23 -2.15 -0.22 -8.06
CA ARG A 23 -2.72 -0.75 -6.81
C ARG A 23 -1.85 -0.47 -5.59
N LEU A 24 -0.52 -0.53 -5.73
CA LEU A 24 0.40 -0.16 -4.66
C LEU A 24 0.28 1.32 -4.29
N LEU A 25 0.27 2.20 -5.30
CA LEU A 25 0.13 3.65 -5.09
C LEU A 25 -1.22 4.00 -4.47
N ALA A 26 -2.31 3.41 -4.98
CA ALA A 26 -3.63 3.62 -4.41
C ALA A 26 -3.72 3.14 -2.96
N ALA A 27 -3.13 1.99 -2.64
CA ALA A 27 -3.11 1.48 -1.28
C ALA A 27 -2.28 2.38 -0.34
N GLU A 28 -1.11 2.85 -0.77
CA GLU A 28 -0.28 3.80 0.00
C GLU A 28 -1.08 5.06 0.32
N PHE A 29 -1.65 5.69 -0.71
CA PHE A 29 -2.43 6.91 -0.57
C PHE A 29 -3.62 6.74 0.37
N ASP A 30 -4.43 5.70 0.16
CA ASP A 30 -5.60 5.44 1.00
C ASP A 30 -5.22 5.13 2.45
N MET A 31 -4.15 4.36 2.69
CA MET A 31 -3.66 4.08 4.04
C MET A 31 -3.19 5.35 4.75
N MET A 32 -2.52 6.26 4.03
CA MET A 32 -2.11 7.56 4.56
C MET A 32 -3.32 8.47 4.84
N GLU A 33 -4.30 8.55 3.94
CA GLU A 33 -5.53 9.33 4.16
C GLU A 33 -6.34 8.81 5.36
N GLU A 34 -6.36 7.50 5.56
CA GLU A 34 -7.00 6.87 6.71
C GLU A 34 -6.18 6.98 8.01
N GLY A 35 -4.96 7.53 7.94
CA GLY A 35 -4.08 7.75 9.09
C GLY A 35 -3.53 6.45 9.69
N LEU A 36 -3.40 5.40 8.87
CA LEU A 36 -2.85 4.12 9.30
C LEU A 36 -1.34 4.21 9.39
N THR A 37 -0.76 3.67 10.46
CA THR A 37 0.67 3.34 10.45
C THR A 37 0.93 2.27 9.40
N ILE A 38 1.79 2.55 8.42
CA ILE A 38 2.16 1.63 7.34
C ILE A 38 3.45 0.90 7.72
N PHE A 39 3.43 -0.43 7.57
CA PHE A 39 4.60 -1.28 7.75
C PHE A 39 4.98 -1.95 6.43
N HIS A 40 6.28 -1.96 6.17
CA HIS A 40 6.91 -2.66 5.05
C HIS A 40 7.58 -3.94 5.54
N GLN A 41 8.02 -4.77 4.59
CA GLN A 41 8.61 -6.09 4.88
C GLN A 41 9.85 -6.02 5.78
N GLU A 42 10.57 -4.90 5.82
CA GLU A 42 11.77 -4.75 6.65
C GLU A 42 11.47 -4.28 8.08
N ASP A 43 10.22 -3.91 8.37
CA ASP A 43 9.85 -3.40 9.68
C ASP A 43 9.64 -4.54 10.68
N TYR A 44 10.67 -4.77 11.49
CA TYR A 44 10.66 -5.77 12.57
C TYR A 44 9.85 -5.35 13.80
N SER A 45 9.38 -4.11 13.84
CA SER A 45 8.60 -3.53 14.95
C SER A 45 7.13 -3.97 14.94
N LEU A 46 6.65 -4.64 13.89
CA LEU A 46 5.25 -5.07 13.75
C LEU A 46 4.85 -5.99 14.91
N CYS A 47 4.21 -5.42 15.93
CA CYS A 47 3.87 -6.12 17.16
C CYS A 47 2.60 -5.52 17.77
N PRO A 48 1.47 -6.26 17.78
CA PRO A 48 0.20 -5.69 18.22
C PRO A 48 0.16 -5.28 19.70
N GLN A 49 1.15 -5.72 20.50
CA GLN A 49 1.30 -5.33 21.90
C GLN A 49 2.06 -4.00 22.07
N ALA A 50 2.94 -3.67 21.13
CA ALA A 50 3.67 -2.40 21.08
C ALA A 50 2.86 -1.32 20.35
N ASP A 51 2.02 -1.73 19.40
CA ASP A 51 1.21 -0.83 18.60
C ASP A 51 0.01 -0.30 19.37
N ARG A 52 0.00 1.02 19.59
CA ARG A 52 -1.09 1.73 20.24
C ARG A 52 -2.35 1.76 19.36
N GLU A 53 -2.18 1.65 18.05
CA GLU A 53 -3.25 1.67 17.05
C GLU A 53 -3.91 0.30 16.91
N ASN A 54 -5.22 0.28 16.66
CA ASN A 54 -5.95 -0.97 16.51
C ASN A 54 -5.91 -1.52 15.08
N GLU A 55 -5.54 -0.68 14.13
CA GLU A 55 -5.56 -0.95 12.70
C GLU A 55 -4.26 -0.41 12.11
N VAL A 56 -3.63 -1.18 11.23
CA VAL A 56 -2.36 -0.83 10.58
C VAL A 56 -2.42 -1.20 9.11
N GLY A 57 -1.63 -0.51 8.28
CA GLY A 57 -1.41 -0.85 6.88
C GLY A 57 -0.19 -1.74 6.71
N LEU A 58 -0.27 -2.72 5.83
CA LEU A 58 0.85 -3.54 5.38
C LEU A 58 1.04 -3.29 3.88
N LEU A 59 2.20 -2.79 3.47
CA LEU A 59 2.43 -2.43 2.08
C LEU A 59 3.75 -3.04 1.58
N PRO A 60 3.72 -4.01 0.66
CA PRO A 60 4.93 -4.57 0.08
C PRO A 60 5.53 -3.58 -0.90
N TRP A 61 6.57 -2.90 -0.47
CA TRP A 61 7.21 -1.82 -1.23
C TRP A 61 8.66 -2.18 -1.53
N PRO A 62 9.20 -1.93 -2.73
CA PRO A 62 10.63 -2.16 -2.98
C PRO A 62 11.46 -1.33 -2.01
N ASN A 63 12.45 -1.95 -1.37
CA ASN A 63 13.34 -1.23 -0.46
C ASN A 63 14.35 -0.38 -1.26
N ASP A 64 15.17 0.40 -0.55
CA ASP A 64 16.19 1.24 -1.18
C ASP A 64 17.21 0.44 -2.00
N GLU A 65 17.56 -0.77 -1.56
CA GLU A 65 18.49 -1.64 -2.28
C GLU A 65 17.89 -2.11 -3.61
N ASP A 66 16.63 -2.54 -3.61
CA ASP A 66 15.87 -2.95 -4.79
C ASP A 66 15.77 -1.82 -5.81
N LEU A 67 15.42 -0.62 -5.34
CA LEU A 67 15.33 0.57 -6.17
C LEU A 67 16.70 0.95 -6.75
N VAL A 68 17.76 0.95 -5.94
CA VAL A 68 19.13 1.26 -6.40
C VAL A 68 19.63 0.22 -7.40
N ASN A 69 19.28 -1.06 -7.24
CA ASN A 69 19.69 -2.13 -8.15
C ASN A 69 19.11 -1.97 -9.55
N VAL A 70 17.93 -1.36 -9.69
CA VAL A 70 17.23 -1.18 -10.97
C VAL A 70 17.43 0.21 -11.57
N LEU A 71 17.30 1.26 -10.75
CA LEU A 71 17.38 2.66 -11.17
C LEU A 71 18.82 3.19 -11.15
N GLY A 72 19.62 2.68 -10.21
CA GLY A 72 20.91 3.26 -9.87
C GLY A 72 20.76 4.39 -8.85
N ARG A 73 21.76 4.50 -7.96
CA ARG A 73 21.76 5.45 -6.83
C ARG A 73 21.50 6.90 -7.25
N ARG A 74 22.18 7.37 -8.29
CA ARG A 74 22.07 8.76 -8.73
C ARG A 74 20.67 9.11 -9.23
N GLU A 75 20.07 8.23 -10.02
CA GLU A 75 18.71 8.46 -10.55
C GLU A 75 17.68 8.42 -9.42
N LEU A 76 17.82 7.51 -8.46
CA LEU A 76 16.96 7.48 -7.29
C LEU A 76 17.09 8.76 -6.44
N GLU A 77 18.30 9.28 -6.25
CA GLU A 77 18.55 10.56 -5.57
C GLU A 77 17.92 11.74 -6.32
N ASP A 78 18.03 11.76 -7.66
CA ASP A 78 17.44 12.80 -8.50
C ASP A 78 15.90 12.81 -8.39
N ILE A 79 15.24 11.63 -8.40
CA ILE A 79 13.79 11.48 -8.22
C ILE A 79 13.35 11.96 -6.84
N ARG A 80 14.07 11.56 -5.78
CA ARG A 80 13.75 11.98 -4.41
C ARG A 80 13.91 13.48 -4.19
N ALA A 81 14.77 14.14 -4.97
CA ALA A 81 14.95 15.59 -4.88
C ALA A 81 13.76 16.39 -5.44
N VAL A 82 12.95 15.81 -6.32
CA VAL A 82 11.74 16.44 -6.88
C VAL A 82 10.45 16.12 -6.12
N ASP A 83 10.51 15.23 -5.11
CA ASP A 83 9.41 14.89 -4.19
C ASP A 83 8.11 14.50 -4.91
N ILE A 84 8.24 13.72 -6.00
CA ILE A 84 7.08 13.18 -6.71
C ILE A 84 6.79 11.80 -6.14
N GLU A 85 5.73 11.72 -5.32
CA GLU A 85 5.24 10.48 -4.73
C GLU A 85 5.01 9.42 -5.81
N GLY A 86 5.54 8.23 -5.59
CA GLY A 86 5.36 7.09 -6.49
C GLY A 86 6.22 7.07 -7.76
N GLU A 87 6.93 8.15 -8.12
CA GLU A 87 7.71 8.19 -9.37
C GLU A 87 8.82 7.13 -9.38
N ALA A 88 9.48 6.91 -8.24
CA ALA A 88 10.50 5.87 -8.11
C ALA A 88 9.92 4.46 -8.34
N LEU A 89 8.72 4.18 -7.84
CA LEU A 89 8.04 2.90 -8.03
C LEU A 89 7.62 2.70 -9.49
N GLU A 90 7.04 3.73 -10.10
CA GLU A 90 6.68 3.69 -11.52
C GLU A 90 7.91 3.42 -12.40
N LEU A 91 9.01 4.15 -12.15
CA LEU A 91 10.23 3.99 -12.92
C LEU A 91 10.86 2.61 -12.69
N PHE A 92 10.81 2.10 -11.46
CA PHE A 92 11.28 0.76 -11.11
C PHE A 92 10.60 -0.30 -11.99
N PHE A 93 9.27 -0.29 -12.08
CA PHE A 93 8.56 -1.22 -12.96
C PHE A 93 8.82 -0.96 -14.44
N LYS A 94 8.89 0.30 -14.89
CA LYS A 94 9.22 0.65 -16.27
C LYS A 94 10.60 0.14 -16.70
N LYS A 95 11.56 0.04 -15.77
CA LYS A 95 12.92 -0.47 -16.02
C LYS A 95 13.09 -1.97 -15.78
N GLY A 96 12.00 -2.69 -15.54
CA GLY A 96 12.02 -4.15 -15.40
C GLY A 96 12.30 -4.64 -13.98
N GLY A 97 11.96 -3.83 -12.97
CA GLY A 97 11.93 -4.28 -11.58
C GLY A 97 11.08 -5.54 -11.39
N ASP A 98 11.54 -6.43 -10.51
CA ASP A 98 10.96 -7.76 -10.36
C ASP A 98 9.65 -7.72 -9.56
N TYR A 99 8.53 -7.99 -10.22
CA TYR A 99 7.21 -8.08 -9.58
C TYR A 99 7.07 -9.31 -8.67
N LYS A 100 7.86 -10.37 -8.88
CA LYS A 100 7.88 -11.54 -7.98
C LYS A 100 8.52 -11.23 -6.64
N LEU A 101 9.44 -10.27 -6.61
CA LEU A 101 9.98 -9.74 -5.36
C LEU A 101 8.87 -9.12 -4.51
N ILE A 102 8.02 -8.30 -5.14
CA ILE A 102 6.87 -7.68 -4.48
C ILE A 102 5.87 -8.74 -3.97
N GLU A 103 5.64 -9.80 -4.75
CA GLU A 103 4.83 -10.96 -4.31
C GLU A 103 5.45 -11.63 -3.07
N SER A 104 6.78 -11.80 -3.02
CA SER A 104 7.47 -12.33 -1.85
C SER A 104 7.28 -11.45 -0.62
N TYR A 105 7.43 -10.13 -0.77
CA TYR A 105 7.21 -9.16 0.32
C TYR A 105 5.76 -9.18 0.81
N TRP A 106 4.79 -9.32 -0.10
CA TRP A 106 3.39 -9.43 0.25
C TRP A 106 3.13 -10.66 1.13
N ASN A 107 3.70 -11.81 0.75
CA ASN A 107 3.58 -13.05 1.51
C ASN A 107 4.27 -12.94 2.88
N GLU A 108 5.45 -12.33 2.92
CA GLU A 108 6.18 -12.13 4.17
C GLU A 108 5.41 -11.26 5.16
N LEU A 109 4.84 -10.15 4.70
CA LEU A 109 3.99 -9.27 5.50
C LEU A 109 2.77 -10.01 6.04
N PHE A 110 2.09 -10.80 5.20
CA PHE A 110 0.95 -11.63 5.59
C PHE A 110 1.32 -12.62 6.69
N GLU A 111 2.39 -13.39 6.50
CA GLU A 111 2.84 -14.39 7.48
C GLU A 111 3.28 -13.75 8.79
N ARG A 112 4.02 -12.64 8.72
CA ARG A 112 4.52 -11.92 9.90
C ARG A 112 3.37 -11.37 10.72
N ALA A 113 2.43 -10.66 10.11
CA ALA A 113 1.27 -10.11 10.79
C ALA A 113 0.40 -11.19 11.45
N ASN A 114 0.17 -12.31 10.76
CA ASN A 114 -0.54 -13.45 11.35
C ASN A 114 0.21 -14.05 12.54
N ARG A 115 1.53 -14.22 12.44
CA ARG A 115 2.35 -14.78 13.52
C ARG A 115 2.40 -13.87 14.75
N THR A 116 2.37 -12.56 14.56
CA THR A 116 2.41 -11.59 15.66
C THR A 116 1.04 -11.36 16.30
N GLY A 117 -0.03 -11.89 15.71
CA GLY A 117 -1.37 -11.94 16.30
C GLY A 117 -2.35 -10.90 15.76
N PHE A 118 -2.01 -10.22 14.66
CA PHE A 118 -2.98 -9.42 13.91
C PHE A 118 -3.98 -10.32 13.19
N LYS A 119 -5.22 -9.87 13.08
CA LYS A 119 -6.15 -10.37 12.07
C LYS A 119 -5.82 -9.69 10.75
N VAL A 120 -5.23 -10.42 9.81
CA VAL A 120 -4.95 -9.89 8.48
C VAL A 120 -6.22 -9.83 7.65
N VAL A 121 -6.50 -8.68 7.05
CA VAL A 121 -7.63 -8.45 6.14
C VAL A 121 -7.06 -8.01 4.80
N VAL A 122 -7.26 -8.83 3.77
CA VAL A 122 -6.92 -8.46 2.40
C VAL A 122 -7.99 -7.50 1.88
N ARG A 123 -7.58 -6.30 1.46
CA ARG A 123 -8.47 -5.19 1.13
C ARG A 123 -8.21 -4.67 -0.29
N ASP A 124 -9.29 -4.43 -1.02
CA ASP A 124 -9.25 -3.87 -2.38
C ASP A 124 -9.50 -2.36 -2.32
N PHE A 125 -8.42 -1.62 -2.07
CA PHE A 125 -8.43 -0.15 -1.90
C PHE A 125 -9.01 0.57 -3.13
N GLU A 126 -8.60 0.14 -4.33
CA GLU A 126 -9.08 0.73 -5.59
C GLU A 126 -10.61 0.59 -5.77
N LYS A 127 -11.15 -0.61 -5.50
CA LYS A 127 -12.59 -0.86 -5.59
C LYS A 127 -13.37 -0.07 -4.55
N GLU A 128 -12.86 -0.01 -3.31
CA GLU A 128 -13.50 0.76 -2.26
C GLU A 128 -13.52 2.25 -2.57
N ASN A 129 -12.43 2.80 -3.09
CA ASN A 129 -12.37 4.21 -3.48
C ASN A 129 -13.37 4.51 -4.62
N SER A 130 -13.42 3.64 -5.63
CA SER A 130 -14.42 3.73 -6.71
C SER A 130 -15.86 3.73 -6.18
N MET A 131 -16.15 2.93 -5.15
CA MET A 131 -17.46 2.89 -4.51
C MET A 131 -17.74 4.16 -3.68
N LYS A 132 -16.75 4.68 -2.94
CA LYS A 132 -16.86 5.93 -2.17
C LYS A 132 -17.18 7.10 -3.10
N GLU A 133 -16.47 7.22 -4.22
CA GLU A 133 -16.71 8.29 -5.20
C GLU A 133 -18.05 8.13 -5.93
N ALA A 134 -18.45 6.89 -6.29
CA ALA A 134 -19.77 6.65 -6.87
C ALA A 134 -20.90 7.07 -5.92
N LEU A 135 -20.78 6.74 -4.63
CA LEU A 135 -21.76 7.12 -3.60
C LEU A 135 -21.80 8.63 -3.37
N LYS A 136 -20.64 9.30 -3.41
CA LYS A 136 -20.53 10.77 -3.31
C LYS A 136 -21.19 11.46 -4.49
N ALA A 137 -20.94 10.98 -5.71
CA ALA A 137 -21.58 11.48 -6.93
C ALA A 137 -23.10 11.28 -6.89
N GLU A 138 -23.57 10.12 -6.41
CA GLU A 138 -25.01 9.87 -6.23
C GLU A 138 -25.62 10.82 -5.21
N ARG A 139 -25.01 10.99 -4.03
CA ARG A 139 -25.47 11.95 -3.01
C ARG A 139 -25.56 13.38 -3.54
N GLN A 140 -24.59 13.81 -4.35
CA GLN A 140 -24.61 15.14 -4.99
C GLN A 140 -25.75 15.29 -5.99
N ARG A 141 -26.07 14.24 -6.77
CA ARG A 141 -27.24 14.25 -7.68
C ARG A 141 -28.56 14.35 -6.92
N TRP A 142 -28.69 13.65 -5.79
CA TRP A 142 -29.90 13.74 -4.97
C TRP A 142 -30.06 15.12 -4.32
N LEU A 143 -28.98 15.74 -3.85
CA LEU A 143 -29.01 17.08 -3.26
C LEU A 143 -29.23 18.19 -4.30
N GLY A 144 -28.73 18.02 -5.53
CA GLY A 144 -28.93 18.96 -6.63
C GLY A 144 -30.32 18.89 -7.30
N ASN A 145 -31.14 17.89 -6.97
CA ASN A 145 -32.50 17.72 -7.48
C ASN A 145 -33.59 18.21 -6.50
N VAL A 146 -33.22 18.93 -5.43
CA VAL A 146 -34.15 19.48 -4.41
C VAL A 146 -34.41 20.99 -4.59
N GLU A 147 -34.04 21.56 -5.74
CA GLU A 147 -34.42 22.94 -6.12
C GLU A 147 -35.68 23.01 -6.98
#